data_AF-A0A9D5Q314-F1
#
_entry.id   AF-A0A9D5Q314-F1
#
_cell.length_a   1.000
_cell.length_b   1.000
_cell.length_c   1.000
_cell.angle_alpha   90.00
_cell.angle_beta   90.00
_cell.angle_gamma   90.00
#
_symmetry.space_group_name_H-M   'P 1'
#
loop_
_entity.id
_entity.type
_entity.pdbx_description
1 polymer ?
#
loop_
_entity_poly.entity_id
_entity_poly.type
_entity_poly.pdbx_seq_one_letter_code
_entity_poly.pdbx_strand_id
1 'polypeptide(L)'
;MFCWLSILSLLFAFLATKIFALRDFKKNNLEKRKSLSERYKALKIETKRLQAKIDDLDSNLSEYFLFYDTTRKIAPLLDKNKLFSVFSEEIHHLGNISDIRFGDFSGEQGYLKFELEDEQEEYLSIKTNSRKVIEYIPYFVKLLSLCLDKMRLYHRLQELSILDS
;
A
#
# COMPACT_ATOMS: atom_id res chain seq x y z
N MET A 1 -34.72 -73.82 -32.81
CA MET A 1 -34.53 -72.48 -33.40
C MET A 1 -34.80 -71.34 -32.40
N PHE A 2 -35.83 -71.43 -31.55
CA PHE A 2 -36.19 -70.40 -30.56
C PHE A 2 -35.10 -70.07 -29.51
N CYS A 3 -34.35 -71.06 -29.01
CA CYS A 3 -33.29 -70.83 -28.01
C CYS A 3 -32.11 -70.00 -28.52
N TRP A 4 -31.83 -70.04 -29.84
CA TRP A 4 -30.72 -69.28 -30.41
C TRP A 4 -31.07 -67.80 -30.57
N LEU A 5 -32.34 -67.51 -30.87
CA LEU A 5 -32.88 -66.14 -30.93
C LEU A 5 -32.91 -65.48 -29.55
N SER A 6 -33.23 -66.21 -28.49
CA SER A 6 -33.21 -65.68 -27.12
C SER A 6 -31.78 -65.38 -26.64
N ILE A 7 -30.80 -66.24 -26.94
CA ILE A 7 -29.38 -65.97 -26.65
C ILE A 7 -28.88 -64.73 -27.41
N LEU A 8 -29.22 -64.61 -28.70
CA LEU A 8 -28.85 -63.46 -29.52
C LEU A 8 -29.48 -62.15 -28.99
N SER A 9 -30.74 -62.21 -28.57
CA SER A 9 -31.45 -61.08 -27.96
C SER A 9 -30.78 -60.62 -26.65
N LEU A 10 -30.35 -61.56 -25.81
CA LEU A 10 -29.70 -61.27 -24.53
C LEU A 10 -28.30 -60.64 -24.72
N LEU A 11 -27.54 -61.13 -25.70
CA LEU A 11 -26.26 -60.52 -26.10
C LEU A 11 -26.44 -59.10 -26.63
N PHE A 12 -27.48 -58.86 -27.43
CA PHE A 12 -27.78 -57.53 -27.96
C PHE A 12 -28.20 -56.56 -26.85
N ALA A 13 -29.01 -57.01 -25.88
CA ALA A 13 -29.38 -56.22 -24.70
C ALA A 13 -28.15 -55.87 -23.84
N PHE A 14 -27.21 -56.80 -23.67
CA PHE A 14 -25.97 -56.55 -22.94
C PHE A 14 -25.06 -55.53 -23.66
N LEU A 15 -24.95 -55.61 -24.98
CA LEU A 15 -24.22 -54.62 -25.78
C LEU A 15 -24.88 -53.24 -25.71
N ALA A 16 -26.22 -53.17 -25.79
CA ALA A 16 -26.96 -51.92 -25.70
C ALA A 16 -26.76 -51.22 -24.34
N THR A 17 -26.80 -51.96 -23.24
CA THR A 17 -26.57 -51.40 -21.89
C THR A 17 -25.14 -50.90 -21.71
N LYS A 18 -24.13 -51.62 -22.23
CA LYS A 18 -22.73 -51.16 -22.25
C LYS A 18 -22.54 -49.87 -23.04
N ILE A 19 -23.14 -49.77 -24.23
CA ILE A 19 -23.07 -48.57 -25.08
C ILE A 19 -23.74 -47.38 -24.39
N PHE A 20 -24.91 -47.60 -23.78
CA PHE A 20 -25.62 -46.56 -23.04
C PHE A 20 -24.83 -46.06 -21.83
N ALA A 21 -24.26 -46.98 -21.04
CA ALA A 21 -23.41 -46.64 -19.89
C ALA A 21 -22.15 -45.85 -20.30
N LEU A 22 -21.51 -46.22 -21.42
CA LEU A 22 -20.35 -45.49 -21.95
C LEU A 22 -20.71 -44.07 -22.39
N ARG A 23 -21.88 -43.89 -23.00
CA ARG A 23 -22.38 -42.58 -23.44
C ARG A 23 -22.67 -41.68 -22.25
N ASP A 24 -23.31 -42.21 -21.21
CA ASP A 24 -23.63 -41.46 -20.00
C ASP A 24 -22.36 -41.09 -19.22
N PHE A 25 -21.41 -42.01 -19.10
CA PHE A 25 -20.10 -41.76 -18.49
C PHE A 25 -19.30 -40.68 -19.23
N LYS A 26 -19.33 -40.70 -20.57
CA LYS A 26 -18.69 -39.66 -21.39
C LYS A 26 -19.33 -38.30 -21.18
N LYS A 27 -20.66 -38.23 -21.12
CA LYS A 27 -21.40 -36.98 -20.87
C LYS A 27 -21.09 -36.41 -19.48
N ASN A 28 -21.18 -37.24 -18.43
CA ASN A 28 -20.87 -36.84 -17.06
C ASN A 28 -19.43 -36.37 -16.88
N ASN A 29 -18.45 -37.02 -17.52
CA ASN A 29 -17.07 -36.56 -17.48
C ASN A 29 -16.83 -35.23 -18.20
N LEU A 30 -17.56 -34.99 -19.29
CA LEU A 30 -17.46 -33.74 -20.05
C LEU A 30 -18.05 -32.57 -19.24
N GLU A 31 -19.18 -32.80 -18.58
CA GLU A 31 -19.79 -31.84 -17.64
C GLU A 31 -18.90 -31.57 -16.43
N LYS A 32 -18.32 -32.62 -15.81
CA LYS A 32 -17.35 -32.46 -14.72
C LYS A 32 -16.13 -31.65 -15.14
N ARG A 33 -15.58 -31.90 -16.34
CA ARG A 33 -14.44 -31.13 -16.87
C ARG A 33 -14.79 -29.66 -17.12
N LYS A 34 -15.99 -29.37 -17.65
CA LYS A 34 -16.47 -28.00 -17.81
C LYS A 34 -16.61 -27.30 -16.46
N SER A 35 -17.27 -27.94 -15.50
CA SER A 35 -17.42 -27.41 -14.13
C SER A 35 -16.07 -27.16 -13.46
N LEU A 36 -15.10 -28.08 -13.61
CA LEU A 36 -13.75 -27.92 -13.06
C LEU A 36 -13.01 -26.75 -13.74
N SER A 37 -13.15 -26.60 -15.06
CA SER A 37 -12.57 -25.47 -15.79
C SER A 37 -13.17 -24.13 -15.37
N GLU A 38 -14.48 -24.08 -15.11
CA GLU A 38 -15.14 -22.87 -14.62
C GLU A 38 -14.68 -22.52 -13.22
N ARG A 39 -14.63 -23.50 -12.31
CA ARG A 39 -14.08 -23.32 -10.96
C ARG A 39 -12.64 -22.85 -10.98
N TYR A 40 -11.80 -23.42 -11.85
CA TYR A 40 -10.41 -22.98 -12.01
C TYR A 40 -10.33 -21.52 -12.49
N LYS A 41 -11.16 -21.11 -13.45
CA LYS A 41 -11.22 -19.72 -13.91
C LYS A 41 -11.69 -18.78 -12.81
N ALA A 42 -12.73 -19.15 -12.06
CA ALA A 42 -13.22 -18.37 -10.93
C ALA A 42 -12.13 -18.19 -9.87
N LEU A 43 -11.46 -19.28 -9.50
CA LEU A 43 -10.35 -19.25 -8.53
C LEU A 43 -9.20 -18.38 -9.03
N LYS A 44 -8.85 -18.45 -10.31
CA LYS A 44 -7.79 -17.61 -10.91
C LYS A 44 -8.14 -16.11 -10.89
N ILE A 45 -9.42 -15.77 -11.04
CA ILE A 45 -9.90 -14.38 -10.92
C ILE A 45 -9.81 -13.93 -9.47
N GLU A 46 -10.25 -14.78 -8.54
CA GLU A 46 -10.22 -14.50 -7.10
C GLU A 46 -8.79 -14.32 -6.58
N THR A 47 -7.85 -15.18 -6.99
CA THR A 47 -6.43 -15.03 -6.63
C THR A 47 -5.84 -13.73 -7.15
N LYS A 48 -6.20 -13.30 -8.37
CA LYS A 48 -5.75 -12.00 -8.90
C LYS A 48 -6.33 -10.83 -8.11
N ARG A 49 -7.59 -10.93 -7.70
CA ARG A 49 -8.24 -9.90 -6.89
C ARG A 49 -7.63 -9.81 -5.49
N LEU A 50 -7.34 -10.95 -4.87
CA LEU A 50 -6.65 -11.02 -3.59
C LEU A 50 -5.23 -10.45 -3.69
N GLN A 51 -4.48 -10.81 -4.74
CA GLN A 51 -3.15 -10.25 -4.97
C GLN A 51 -3.20 -8.72 -5.09
N ALA A 52 -4.12 -8.18 -5.91
CA ALA A 52 -4.27 -6.74 -6.03
C ALA A 52 -4.61 -6.04 -4.71
N LYS A 53 -5.40 -6.69 -3.83
CA LYS A 53 -5.67 -6.17 -2.48
C LYS A 53 -4.45 -6.23 -1.56
N ILE A 54 -3.64 -7.29 -1.67
CA ILE A 54 -2.40 -7.41 -0.89
C ILE A 54 -1.43 -6.32 -1.33
N ASP A 55 -1.25 -6.13 -2.64
CA ASP A 55 -0.35 -5.10 -3.18
C ASP A 55 -0.77 -3.69 -2.72
N ASP A 56 -2.08 -3.39 -2.71
CA ASP A 56 -2.65 -2.12 -2.23
C ASP A 56 -2.47 -1.94 -0.71
N LEU A 57 -2.67 -3.01 0.08
CA LEU A 57 -2.42 -2.98 1.51
C LEU A 57 -0.94 -2.78 1.82
N ASP A 58 -0.04 -3.49 1.14
CA ASP A 58 1.41 -3.37 1.32
C ASP A 58 1.92 -1.96 0.96
N SER A 59 1.36 -1.34 -0.08
CA SER A 59 1.70 0.05 -0.41
C SER A 59 1.28 1.02 0.70
N ASN A 60 0.06 0.86 1.24
CA ASN A 60 -0.43 1.69 2.33
C ASN A 60 0.37 1.46 3.63
N LEU A 61 0.70 0.20 3.95
CA LEU A 61 1.45 -0.17 5.14
C LEU A 61 2.87 0.40 5.11
N SER A 62 3.51 0.38 3.94
CA SER A 62 4.83 0.98 3.72
C SER A 62 4.84 2.49 4.01
N GLU A 63 3.74 3.18 3.72
CA GLU A 63 3.59 4.62 3.97
C GLU A 63 3.40 4.94 5.45
N TYR A 64 2.56 4.17 6.15
CA TYR A 64 2.41 4.31 7.60
C TYR A 64 3.72 4.00 8.34
N PHE A 65 4.47 2.99 7.89
CA PHE A 65 5.79 2.67 8.45
C PHE A 65 6.78 3.81 8.28
N LEU A 66 6.82 4.44 7.10
CA LEU A 66 7.68 5.59 6.87
C LEU A 66 7.32 6.74 7.81
N PHE A 67 6.03 7.07 7.94
CA PHE A 67 5.58 8.14 8.83
C PHE A 67 5.93 7.85 10.29
N TYR A 68 5.72 6.61 10.73
CA TYR A 68 6.08 6.16 12.08
C TYR A 68 7.59 6.25 12.34
N ASP A 69 8.42 5.76 11.41
CA ASP A 69 9.88 5.75 11.58
C ASP A 69 10.46 7.16 11.58
N THR A 70 10.01 8.01 10.64
CA THR A 70 10.36 9.44 10.63
C THR A 70 9.97 10.10 11.95
N THR A 71 8.72 9.92 12.41
CA THR A 71 8.23 10.45 13.69
C THR A 71 9.13 10.00 14.84
N ARG A 72 9.44 8.70 14.91
CA ARG A 72 10.29 8.13 15.96
C ARG A 72 11.69 8.76 15.99
N LYS A 73 12.25 9.12 14.83
CA LYS A 73 13.58 9.72 14.72
C LYS A 73 13.59 11.21 15.06
N ILE A 74 12.57 11.96 14.61
CA ILE A 74 12.56 13.42 14.76
C ILE A 74 11.90 13.92 16.06
N ALA A 75 10.87 13.22 16.54
CA ALA A 75 10.14 13.61 17.76
C ALA A 75 11.00 13.75 19.04
N PRO A 76 12.06 12.94 19.29
CA PRO A 76 12.89 13.11 20.47
C PRO A 76 13.87 14.28 20.38
N LEU A 77 14.06 14.88 19.20
CA LEU A 77 15.01 15.97 19.02
C LEU A 77 14.49 17.26 19.68
N LEU A 78 15.42 17.98 20.32
CA LEU A 78 15.18 19.28 20.95
C LEU A 78 16.11 20.37 20.40
N ASP A 79 16.94 20.03 19.40
CA ASP A 79 17.82 20.96 18.69
C ASP A 79 17.25 21.19 17.28
N LYS A 80 17.09 22.46 16.90
CA LYS A 80 16.39 22.86 15.67
C LYS A 80 17.20 22.49 14.43
N ASN A 81 18.51 22.70 14.46
CA ASN A 81 19.41 22.38 13.35
C ASN A 81 19.47 20.87 13.15
N LYS A 82 19.54 20.11 14.24
CA LYS A 82 19.51 18.64 14.18
C LYS A 82 18.17 18.13 13.69
N LEU A 83 17.06 18.73 14.12
CA LEU A 83 15.72 18.40 13.65
C LEU A 83 15.61 18.58 12.14
N PHE A 84 16.03 19.73 11.61
CA PHE A 84 16.02 20.02 10.17
C PHE A 84 16.93 19.10 9.36
N SER A 85 18.13 18.80 9.86
CA SER A 85 19.05 17.86 9.21
C SER A 85 18.43 16.47 9.10
N VAL A 86 17.93 15.92 10.21
CA VAL A 86 17.35 14.57 10.23
C VAL A 86 16.06 14.53 9.42
N PHE A 87 15.23 15.57 9.50
CA PHE A 87 14.02 15.67 8.68
C PHE A 87 14.35 15.63 7.18
N SER A 88 15.32 16.41 6.72
CA SER A 88 15.71 16.42 5.30
C SER A 88 16.19 15.05 4.83
N GLU A 89 17.00 14.36 5.64
CA GLU A 89 17.48 13.00 5.35
C GLU A 89 16.32 12.01 5.24
N GLU A 90 15.40 12.02 6.21
CA GLU A 90 14.27 11.08 6.23
C GLU A 90 13.31 11.33 5.05
N ILE A 91 13.08 12.59 4.70
CA ILE A 91 12.20 12.95 3.60
C ILE A 91 12.79 12.61 2.23
N HIS A 92 14.12 12.55 2.10
CA HIS A 92 14.74 12.01 0.88
C HIS A 92 14.41 10.52 0.64
N HIS A 93 14.02 9.76 1.67
CA HIS A 93 13.57 8.38 1.50
C HIS A 93 12.14 8.27 0.91
N LEU A 94 11.35 9.35 0.93
CA LEU A 94 10.00 9.37 0.36
C LEU A 94 10.00 9.32 -1.17
N GLY A 95 11.07 9.79 -1.81
CA GLY A 95 11.23 9.75 -3.25
C GLY A 95 12.29 10.72 -3.77
N ASN A 96 12.25 10.98 -5.08
CA ASN A 96 13.24 11.84 -5.72
C ASN A 96 13.02 13.32 -5.36
N ILE A 97 13.81 13.83 -4.43
CA ILE A 97 13.83 15.23 -4.03
C ILE A 97 15.14 15.84 -4.49
N SER A 98 15.06 16.95 -5.22
CA SER A 98 16.22 17.61 -5.79
C SER A 98 16.86 18.60 -4.82
N ASP A 99 16.05 19.28 -4.01
CA ASP A 99 16.51 20.27 -3.05
C ASP A 99 15.49 20.47 -1.92
N ILE A 100 15.98 20.72 -0.69
CA ILE A 100 15.19 21.05 0.50
C ILE A 100 15.86 22.24 1.19
N ARG A 101 15.10 23.29 1.47
CA ARG A 101 15.59 24.51 2.13
C ARG A 101 14.64 24.98 3.22
N PHE A 102 15.20 25.51 4.29
CA PHE A 102 14.49 26.13 5.41
C PHE A 102 14.78 27.64 5.45
N GLY A 103 13.74 28.46 5.57
CA GLY A 103 13.81 29.92 5.58
C GLY A 103 12.97 30.57 4.48
N ASP A 104 12.83 31.91 4.53
CA ASP A 104 12.10 32.64 3.50
C ASP A 104 12.89 32.75 2.19
N PHE A 105 12.49 31.95 1.20
CA PHE A 105 12.99 31.99 -0.17
C PHE A 105 11.90 32.47 -1.14
N SER A 106 11.24 33.56 -0.81
CA SER A 106 10.27 34.29 -1.62
C SER A 106 10.80 34.71 -3.00
N GLY A 107 10.83 33.78 -3.97
CA GLY A 107 11.12 34.09 -5.37
C GLY A 107 11.54 32.91 -6.26
N GLU A 108 11.86 31.75 -5.69
CA GLU A 108 12.36 30.62 -6.50
C GLU A 108 11.21 29.85 -7.18
N GLN A 109 11.23 29.82 -8.51
CA GLN A 109 10.27 29.06 -9.32
C GLN A 109 10.53 27.55 -9.22
N GLY A 110 9.46 26.77 -9.13
CA GLY A 110 9.52 25.31 -9.13
C GLY A 110 9.71 24.66 -7.74
N TYR A 111 9.58 25.42 -6.66
CA TYR A 111 9.53 24.89 -5.29
C TYR A 111 8.08 24.83 -4.78
N LEU A 112 7.76 23.74 -4.09
CA LEU A 112 6.63 23.67 -3.18
C LEU A 112 7.02 24.39 -1.90
N LYS A 113 6.15 25.28 -1.43
CA LYS A 113 6.40 26.06 -0.21
C LYS A 113 5.37 25.71 0.84
N PHE A 114 5.88 25.50 2.04
CA PHE A 114 5.06 25.23 3.22
C PHE A 114 5.49 26.16 4.33
N GLU A 115 4.51 26.86 4.90
CA GLU A 115 4.71 27.67 6.10
C GLU A 115 4.89 26.74 7.30
N LEU A 116 5.93 26.97 8.09
CA LEU A 116 6.12 26.34 9.38
C LEU A 116 5.49 27.27 10.41
N GLU A 117 4.63 26.75 11.28
CA GLU A 117 3.95 27.51 12.34
C GLU A 117 4.93 27.91 13.46
N ASP A 118 5.98 28.66 13.12
CA ASP A 118 6.95 29.23 14.05
C ASP A 118 6.84 30.77 14.06
N GLU A 119 7.17 31.42 15.18
CA GLU A 119 7.11 32.88 15.35
C GLU A 119 8.10 33.63 14.44
N GLN A 120 8.98 32.91 13.72
CA GLN A 120 10.06 33.44 12.88
C GLN A 120 9.79 33.40 11.37
N GLU A 121 8.53 33.24 10.92
CA GLU A 121 8.18 33.18 9.48
C GLU A 121 9.05 32.20 8.69
N GLU A 122 9.26 31.00 9.25
CA GLU A 122 10.08 30.00 8.59
C GLU A 122 9.28 29.22 7.55
N TYR A 123 9.84 29.10 6.35
CA TYR A 123 9.25 28.30 5.29
C TYR A 123 10.10 27.08 4.98
N LEU A 124 9.45 25.97 4.69
CA LEU A 124 10.05 24.79 4.07
C LEU A 124 9.81 24.86 2.56
N SER A 125 10.89 24.97 1.80
CA SER A 125 10.87 24.97 0.34
C SER A 125 11.43 23.66 -0.20
N ILE A 126 10.64 22.93 -0.99
CA ILE A 126 11.01 21.61 -1.53
C ILE A 126 10.88 21.59 -3.04
N LYS A 127 11.95 21.18 -3.73
CA LYS A 127 11.95 20.97 -5.18
C LYS A 127 11.92 19.47 -5.48
N THR A 128 10.85 19.02 -6.12
CA THR A 128 10.67 17.62 -6.48
C THR A 128 9.84 17.48 -7.76
N ASN A 129 10.08 16.40 -8.50
CA ASN A 129 9.22 15.94 -9.59
C ASN A 129 8.42 14.68 -9.22
N SER A 130 8.55 14.19 -7.98
CA SER A 130 7.88 12.98 -7.52
C SER A 130 6.46 13.28 -7.10
N ARG A 131 5.48 12.68 -7.79
CA ARG A 131 4.05 12.77 -7.43
C ARG A 131 3.79 12.28 -6.01
N LYS A 132 4.48 11.21 -5.59
CA LYS A 132 4.38 10.68 -4.22
C LYS A 132 4.82 11.73 -3.20
N VAL A 133 5.96 12.38 -3.43
CA VAL A 133 6.42 13.43 -2.50
C VAL A 133 5.41 14.57 -2.42
N ILE A 134 4.90 15.06 -3.56
CA ILE A 134 3.90 16.14 -3.59
C ILE A 134 2.65 15.80 -2.75
N GLU A 135 2.20 14.55 -2.82
CA GLU A 135 1.00 14.08 -2.11
C GLU A 135 1.20 13.93 -0.60
N TYR A 136 2.35 13.37 -0.18
CA TYR A 136 2.57 13.03 1.23
C TYR A 136 3.33 14.10 2.02
N ILE A 137 4.09 14.97 1.37
CA ILE A 137 4.90 15.98 2.06
C ILE A 137 4.10 16.87 3.02
N PRO A 138 2.83 17.26 2.77
CA PRO A 138 2.09 18.11 3.72
C PRO A 138 1.92 17.46 5.09
N TYR A 139 1.80 16.13 5.17
CA TYR A 139 1.69 15.41 6.44
C TYR A 139 2.99 15.47 7.24
N PHE A 140 4.12 15.33 6.55
CA PHE A 140 5.44 15.45 7.17
C PHE A 140 5.76 16.88 7.60
N VAL A 141 5.34 17.89 6.83
CA VAL A 141 5.43 19.29 7.25
C VAL A 141 4.66 19.50 8.56
N LYS A 142 3.42 19.01 8.65
CA LYS A 142 2.62 19.12 9.88
C LYS A 142 3.32 18.47 11.08
N LEU A 143 3.93 17.31 10.89
CA LEU A 143 4.71 16.64 11.91
C LEU A 143 5.94 17.48 12.35
N LEU A 144 6.63 18.10 11.40
CA LEU A 144 7.75 18.99 11.68
C LEU A 144 7.30 20.21 12.49
N SER A 145 6.19 20.86 12.10
CA SER A 145 5.61 21.99 12.83
C SER A 145 5.29 21.60 14.29
N LEU A 146 4.67 20.44 14.51
CA LEU A 146 4.41 19.94 15.86
C LEU A 146 5.69 19.72 16.69
N CYS A 147 6.78 19.29 16.06
CA CYS A 147 8.06 19.13 16.74
C CYS A 147 8.68 20.48 17.12
N LEU A 148 8.56 21.49 16.25
CA LEU A 148 9.01 22.86 16.53
C LEU A 148 8.20 23.48 17.68
N ASP A 149 6.87 23.33 17.65
CA ASP A 149 6.00 23.76 18.75
C ASP A 149 6.37 23.10 20.07
N LYS A 150 6.62 21.78 20.06
CA LYS A 150 7.08 21.05 21.22
C LYS A 150 8.34 21.70 21.80
N MET A 151 9.34 21.95 20.95
CA MET A 151 10.61 22.57 21.37
C MET A 151 10.40 23.95 21.99
N ARG A 152 9.57 24.79 21.37
CA ARG A 152 9.22 26.12 21.88
C ARG A 152 8.55 26.04 23.24
N LEU A 153 7.61 25.11 23.43
CA LEU A 153 6.95 24.87 24.72
C LEU A 153 7.95 24.46 25.80
N TYR A 154 8.90 23.57 25.48
CA TYR A 154 9.97 23.20 26.41
C TYR A 154 10.85 24.39 26.79
N HIS A 155 11.23 25.24 25.82
CA HIS A 155 12.03 26.43 26.09
C HIS A 155 11.30 27.41 27.01
N ARG A 156 10.03 27.72 26.72
CA ARG A 156 9.21 28.59 27.57
C ARG A 156 9.06 28.05 28.99
N LEU A 157 8.87 26.74 29.13
CA LEU A 157 8.74 26.10 30.43
C LEU A 157 10.05 26.18 31.23
N GLN A 158 11.18 26.06 30.55
CA GLN A 158 12.50 26.24 31.15
C GLN A 158 12.74 27.68 31.60
N GLU A 159 12.39 28.67 30.77
CA GLU A 159 12.47 30.10 31.14
C GLU A 159 11.62 30.42 32.38
N LEU A 160 10.37 29.95 32.41
CA LEU A 160 9.48 30.14 33.56
C LEU A 160 10.04 29.48 34.83
N SER A 161 10.60 28.26 34.72
CA SER A 161 11.22 27.57 35.85
C SER A 161 12.44 28.31 36.42
N ILE A 162 13.20 29.02 35.57
CA ILE A 162 14.35 29.82 36.00
C ILE A 162 13.88 31.09 36.73
N LEU A 163 12.77 31.70 36.28
CA LEU A 163 12.21 32.91 36.87
C LEU A 163 11.52 32.67 38.23
N ASP A 164 11.00 31.47 38.46
CA ASP A 164 10.40 31.04 39.74
C ASP A 164 11.43 30.56 40.78
N SER A 165 12.73 30.47 40.44
CA SER A 165 13.83 30.05 41.33
C SER A 165 14.58 31.24 41.92
#